data_AF-A0A918LZH3-F1
#
_entry.id   AF-A0A918LZH3-F1
#
_cell.length_a   1.000
_cell.length_b   1.000
_cell.length_c   1.000
_cell.angle_alpha   90.00
_cell.angle_beta   90.00
_cell.angle_gamma   90.00
#
_symmetry.space_group_name_H-M   'P 1'
#
loop_
_entity.id
_entity.type
_entity.pdbx_description
1 polymer ?
#
loop_
_entity_poly.entity_id
_entity_poly.type
_entity_poly.pdbx_seq_one_letter_code
_entity_poly.pdbx_strand_id
1 'polypeptide(L)'
;MPGLADSSGVSFRSVNYPTRYLRHYDYQLRLDANDGTSAFAGDATFYRTAGLADASWASFRSYNNPTRYLRHSNYVLRIDPISTATDQQDATFQVGH
;
A
#
# COMPACT_ATOMS: atom_id res chain seq x y z
N MET A 1 8.90 -7.05 -3.42
CA MET A 1 9.82 -6.58 -4.46
C MET A 1 10.12 -5.10 -4.25
N PRO A 2 11.26 -4.57 -4.73
CA PRO A 2 11.57 -3.14 -4.63
C PRO A 2 10.45 -2.27 -5.22
N GLY A 3 10.26 -1.08 -4.66
CA GLY A 3 9.28 -0.11 -5.13
C GLY A 3 9.57 0.39 -6.54
N LEU A 4 8.52 0.65 -7.32
CA LEU A 4 8.64 1.13 -8.70
C LEU A 4 9.14 2.58 -8.78
N ALA A 5 8.79 3.43 -7.82
CA ALA A 5 9.26 4.82 -7.75
C ALA A 5 10.52 5.00 -6.89
N ASP A 6 10.67 4.16 -5.88
CA ASP A 6 11.79 4.20 -4.93
C ASP A 6 12.14 2.78 -4.48
N SER A 7 13.39 2.38 -4.71
CA SER A 7 13.93 1.07 -4.35
C SER A 7 13.91 0.77 -2.85
N SER A 8 13.86 1.80 -1.99
CA SER A 8 13.73 1.64 -0.53
C SER A 8 12.30 1.32 -0.09
N GLY A 9 11.32 1.57 -0.96
CA GLY A 9 9.94 1.14 -0.79
C GLY A 9 9.68 -0.26 -1.33
N VAL A 10 8.40 -0.63 -1.34
CA VAL A 10 7.89 -1.88 -1.88
C VAL A 10 6.73 -1.63 -2.83
N SER A 11 6.62 -2.49 -3.85
CA SER A 11 5.44 -2.58 -4.71
C SER A 11 4.88 -3.99 -4.64
N PHE A 12 3.54 -4.12 -4.73
CA PHE A 12 2.86 -5.41 -4.69
C PHE A 12 2.48 -5.83 -6.10
N ARG A 13 3.21 -6.80 -6.64
CA ARG A 13 2.92 -7.41 -7.94
C ARG A 13 2.02 -8.61 -7.77
N SER A 14 1.00 -8.73 -8.62
CA SER A 14 0.15 -9.91 -8.65
C SER A 14 0.94 -11.12 -9.16
N VAL A 15 0.76 -12.27 -8.49
CA VAL A 15 1.38 -13.55 -8.87
C VAL A 15 0.72 -14.11 -10.13
N ASN A 16 -0.61 -14.08 -10.22
CA ASN A 16 -1.37 -14.61 -11.35
C ASN A 16 -1.51 -13.63 -12.52
N TYR A 17 -1.28 -12.33 -12.30
CA TYR A 17 -1.21 -11.31 -13.35
C TYR A 17 0.13 -10.56 -13.26
N PRO A 18 1.22 -11.13 -13.79
CA PRO A 18 2.56 -10.59 -13.58
C PRO A 18 2.79 -9.20 -14.19
N THR A 19 1.91 -8.68 -15.03
CA THR A 19 2.03 -7.30 -15.53
C THR A 19 1.36 -6.27 -14.59
N ARG A 20 0.65 -6.74 -13.56
CA ARG A 20 -0.21 -5.91 -12.72
C ARG A 20 0.30 -5.71 -11.31
N TYR A 21 0.02 -4.52 -10.78
CA TYR A 21 0.45 -4.06 -9.47
C TYR A 21 -0.72 -3.46 -8.71
N LEU A 22 -0.69 -3.62 -7.39
CA LEU A 22 -1.57 -2.89 -6.50
C LEU A 22 -1.14 -1.42 -6.47
N ARG A 23 -2.06 -0.51 -6.81
CA ARG A 23 -1.85 0.94 -6.76
C ARG A 23 -3.06 1.63 -6.17
N HIS A 24 -2.88 2.79 -5.56
CA HIS A 24 -4.02 3.63 -5.19
C HIS A 24 -4.46 4.50 -6.36
N TYR A 25 -5.76 4.75 -6.51
CA TYR A 25 -6.37 5.71 -7.42
C TYR A 25 -7.64 6.26 -6.78
N ASP A 26 -7.81 7.57 -6.75
CA ASP A 26 -8.89 8.23 -5.98
C ASP A 26 -9.00 7.66 -4.54
N TYR A 27 -7.83 7.42 -3.95
CA TYR A 27 -7.63 6.80 -2.63
C TYR A 27 -8.09 5.35 -2.48
N GLN A 28 -8.59 4.69 -3.52
CA GLN A 28 -8.94 3.25 -3.51
C GLN A 28 -7.83 2.43 -4.14
N LEU A 29 -7.60 1.22 -3.62
CA LEU A 29 -6.63 0.32 -4.22
C LEU A 29 -7.25 -0.46 -5.37
N ARG A 30 -6.51 -0.54 -6.47
CA ARG A 30 -6.89 -1.30 -7.66
C ARG A 30 -5.69 -2.06 -8.22
N LEU A 31 -5.97 -3.11 -8.99
CA LEU A 31 -4.96 -3.95 -9.63
C LEU A 31 -4.84 -3.60 -11.12
N ASP A 32 -3.84 -2.80 -11.44
CA ASP A 32 -3.64 -2.26 -12.79
C ASP A 32 -2.34 -2.72 -13.43
N ALA A 33 -2.32 -2.74 -14.76
CA ALA A 33 -1.09 -2.94 -15.52
C ALA A 33 -0.19 -1.72 -15.37
N ASN A 34 1.11 -1.96 -15.16
CA ASN A 34 2.10 -0.88 -15.14
C ASN A 34 2.22 -0.24 -16.53
N ASP A 35 1.91 1.05 -16.63
CA ASP A 35 1.97 1.85 -17.85
C ASP A 35 3.34 2.55 -18.04
N GLY A 36 4.28 2.37 -17.10
CA GLY A 36 5.61 2.95 -17.13
C GLY A 36 5.66 4.42 -16.70
N THR A 37 4.54 5.02 -16.30
CA THR A 37 4.51 6.42 -15.87
C THR A 37 5.03 6.60 -14.45
N SER A 38 5.61 7.77 -14.17
CA SER A 38 6.02 8.14 -12.81
C SER A 38 4.84 8.25 -11.85
N ALA A 39 3.66 8.63 -12.37
CA ALA A 39 2.41 8.66 -11.61
C ALA A 39 2.03 7.25 -11.15
N PHE A 40 2.01 6.27 -12.06
CA PHE A 40 1.76 4.87 -11.71
C PHE A 40 2.78 4.36 -10.69
N ALA A 41 4.08 4.63 -10.92
CA ALA A 41 5.14 4.22 -10.01
C ALA A 41 4.93 4.80 -8.61
N GLY A 42 4.56 6.08 -8.51
CA GLY A 42 4.26 6.73 -7.23
C GLY A 42 3.02 6.18 -6.54
N ASP A 43 1.98 5.85 -7.31
CA ASP A 43 0.73 5.28 -6.80
C ASP A 43 0.87 3.82 -6.35
N ALA A 44 1.83 3.08 -6.93
CA ALA A 44 2.08 1.68 -6.67
C ALA A 44 3.27 1.43 -5.71
N THR A 45 3.86 2.47 -5.13
CA THR A 45 4.98 2.35 -4.18
C THR A 45 4.53 2.69 -2.76
N PHE A 46 4.90 1.82 -1.82
CA PHE A 46 4.59 1.96 -0.41
C PHE A 46 5.83 1.74 0.45
N TYR A 47 5.94 2.46 1.56
CA TYR A 47 6.95 2.19 2.57
C TYR A 47 6.39 1.26 3.62
N ARG A 48 7.04 0.11 3.82
CA ARG A 48 6.72 -0.79 4.92
C ARG A 48 7.22 -0.17 6.23
N THR A 49 6.33 -0.03 7.20
CA THR A 49 6.63 0.41 8.57
C THR A 49 6.22 -0.67 9.56
N ALA A 50 6.63 -0.52 10.82
CA ALA A 50 6.02 -1.28 11.91
C ALA A 50 4.49 -1.07 11.90
N GLY A 51 3.74 -2.11 12.28
CA GLY A 51 2.29 -2.03 12.34
C GLY A 51 1.82 -0.95 13.31
N LEU A 52 0.79 -0.20 12.91
CA LEU A 52 0.27 0.91 13.70
C LEU A 52 -0.50 0.45 14.94
N ALA A 53 -1.12 -0.74 14.89
CA ALA A 53 -1.78 -1.36 16.05
C ALA A 53 -0.90 -2.38 16.77
N ASP A 54 0.01 -3.05 16.05
CA ASP A 54 0.96 -4.03 16.59
C ASP A 54 2.29 -3.91 15.85
N ALA A 55 3.35 -3.53 16.58
CA ALA A 55 4.67 -3.31 16.01
C ALA A 55 5.33 -4.58 15.46
N SER A 56 4.85 -5.78 15.81
CA SER A 56 5.32 -7.05 15.25
C SER A 56 4.76 -7.33 13.84
N TRP A 57 3.71 -6.61 13.43
CA TRP A 57 3.09 -6.70 12.11
C TRP A 57 3.56 -5.55 11.22
N ALA A 58 2.97 -5.39 10.04
CA ALA A 58 3.35 -4.36 9.08
C ALA A 58 2.21 -3.40 8.77
N SER A 59 2.55 -2.12 8.59
CA SER A 59 1.70 -1.13 7.93
C SER A 59 2.40 -0.60 6.69
N PHE A 60 1.62 -0.05 5.76
CA PHE A 60 2.16 0.39 4.46
C PHE A 60 1.77 1.84 4.19
N ARG A 61 2.74 2.75 4.32
CA ARG A 61 2.58 4.18 4.04
C ARG A 61 2.70 4.45 2.54
N SER A 62 1.83 5.27 1.97
CA SER A 62 1.96 5.64 0.55
C SER A 62 3.23 6.48 0.30
N TYR A 63 3.88 6.24 -0.85
CA TYR A 63 5.05 7.01 -1.29
C TYR A 63 4.69 8.48 -1.57
N ASN A 64 3.70 8.70 -2.44
CA ASN A 64 3.32 10.05 -2.88
C ASN A 64 2.28 10.73 -1.97
N ASN A 65 1.70 9.99 -1.02
CA ASN A 65 0.77 10.52 -0.01
C ASN A 65 1.25 10.14 1.41
N PRO A 66 2.30 10.79 1.95
CA PRO A 66 3.01 10.34 3.15
C PRO A 66 2.17 10.41 4.45
N THR A 67 1.04 11.10 4.45
CA THR A 67 0.10 11.12 5.59
C THR A 67 -0.89 9.96 5.58
N ARG A 68 -0.88 9.12 4.53
CA ARG A 68 -1.87 8.06 4.30
C ARG A 68 -1.25 6.67 4.33
N TYR A 69 -2.01 5.73 4.87
CA TYR A 69 -1.64 4.33 4.97
C TYR A 69 -2.67 3.45 4.26
N LEU A 70 -2.19 2.35 3.68
CA LEU A 70 -3.04 1.26 3.22
C LEU A 70 -3.87 0.77 4.40
N ARG A 71 -5.19 0.72 4.23
CA ARG A 71 -6.10 0.13 5.21
C ARG A 71 -7.30 -0.50 4.54
N HIS A 72 -7.93 -1.46 5.20
CA HIS A 72 -9.25 -1.92 4.79
C HIS A 72 -10.34 -1.00 5.33
N SER A 73 -11.48 -0.90 4.67
CA SER A 73 -12.70 -0.32 5.24
C SER A 73 -13.89 -0.84 4.44
N ASN A 74 -14.85 -1.45 5.12
CA ASN A 74 -16.05 -2.04 4.50
C ASN A 74 -15.70 -2.92 3.28
N TYR A 75 -14.73 -3.84 3.46
CA TYR A 75 -14.22 -4.76 2.42
C TYR A 75 -13.48 -4.14 1.24
N VAL A 76 -13.24 -2.82 1.25
CA VAL A 76 -12.43 -2.13 0.23
C VAL A 76 -11.06 -1.80 0.79
N LEU A 77 -9.99 -2.07 0.03
CA LEU A 77 -8.66 -1.55 0.34
C LEU A 77 -8.53 -0.10 -0.14
N ARG A 78 -8.06 0.78 0.74
CA ARG A 78 -7.93 2.23 0.49
C ARG A 78 -6.65 2.79 1.10
N ILE A 79 -6.26 4.00 0.72
CA ILE A 79 -5.25 4.78 1.45
C ILE A 79 -5.88 5.97 2.18
N ASP A 80 -5.77 5.99 3.49
CA ASP A 80 -6.39 7.05 4.29
C ASP A 80 -5.49 7.49 5.45
N PRO A 81 -5.70 8.72 5.98
CA PRO A 81 -5.08 9.14 7.22
C PRO A 81 -5.58 8.26 8.36
N ILE A 82 -4.68 7.96 9.29
CA ILE A 82 -4.97 7.09 10.44
C ILE A 82 -5.08 7.96 11.68
N SER A 83 -6.23 7.92 12.36
CA SER A 83 -6.48 8.75 13.55
C SER A 83 -7.06 7.96 14.72
N THR A 84 -7.86 6.93 14.46
CA THR A 84 -8.49 6.11 15.50
C THR A 84 -7.77 4.78 15.72
N ALA A 85 -8.04 4.13 16.86
CA ALA A 85 -7.53 2.77 17.11
C ALA A 85 -8.07 1.75 16.08
N THR A 86 -9.31 1.93 15.61
CA THR A 86 -9.87 1.11 14.52
C THR A 86 -9.10 1.33 13.22
N ASP A 87 -8.78 2.58 12.86
CA ASP A 87 -7.98 2.85 11.66
C ASP A 87 -6.59 2.20 11.75
N GLN A 88 -5.98 2.20 12.95
CA GLN A 88 -4.69 1.55 13.18
C GLN A 88 -4.78 0.03 12.97
N GLN A 89 -5.85 -0.60 13.45
CA GLN A 89 -6.11 -2.03 13.24
C GLN A 89 -6.35 -2.33 11.76
N ASP A 90 -7.21 -1.55 11.11
CA ASP A 90 -7.54 -1.67 9.69
C ASP A 90 -6.33 -1.47 8.77
N ALA A 91 -5.32 -0.73 9.23
CA ALA A 91 -4.06 -0.44 8.54
C ALA A 91 -2.89 -1.39 8.91
N THR A 92 -3.13 -2.40 9.74
CA THR A 92 -2.10 -3.34 10.21
C THR A 92 -2.33 -4.73 9.63
N PHE A 93 -1.33 -5.24 8.92
CA PHE A 93 -1.41 -6.51 8.18
C PHE A 93 -0.30 -7.47 8.61
N GLN A 94 -0.66 -8.74 8.74
CA GLN A 94 0.32 -9.80 8.85
C GLN A 94 0.81 -10.19 7.45
N VAL A 95 2.13 -10.16 7.25
CA VAL A 95 2.75 -10.57 5.98
C VAL A 95 3.24 -12.01 6.12
N GLY A 96 2.56 -12.93 5.45
CA GLY A 96 2.97 -14.34 5.36
C GLY A 96 4.18 -14.51 4.43
N HIS A 97 4.99 -15.54 4.73
CA HIS A 97 6.14 -15.96 3.93
C HIS A 97 5.73 -16.99 2.88
#